data_AF-A0A8G2FIM5-F1
#
_entry.id   AF-A0A8G2FIM5-F1
#
_cell.length_a   1.000
_cell.length_b   1.000
_cell.length_c   1.000
_cell.angle_alpha   90.00
_cell.angle_beta   90.00
_cell.angle_gamma   90.00
#
_symmetry.space_group_name_H-M   'P 1'
#
loop_
_entity.id
_entity.type
_entity.pdbx_description
1 polymer ?
#
loop_
_entity_poly.entity_id
_entity_poly.type
_entity_poly.pdbx_seq_one_letter_code
_entity_poly.pdbx_strand_id
1 'polypeptide(L)'
;MLAQRWRTICALLFALLCIIFNWQWGVGVMFLLWAIRDIADGESRFIEKIKRSEELVLYVLVIIMQLFFALFFLVADFSKNDFLLWFL
;
A
#
# COMPACT_ATOMS: atom_id res chain seq x y z
N MET A 1 16.98 0.39 18.80
CA MET A 1 15.63 0.86 18.43
C MET A 1 15.44 1.03 16.91
N LEU A 2 16.32 1.71 16.15
CA LEU A 2 16.19 1.79 14.68
C LEU A 2 16.34 0.44 13.94
N ALA A 3 17.30 -0.39 14.36
CA ALA A 3 17.57 -1.69 13.71
C ALA A 3 16.37 -2.67 13.73
N GLN A 4 15.45 -2.52 14.70
CA GLN A 4 14.30 -3.42 14.87
C GLN A 4 13.13 -3.05 13.96
N ARG A 5 13.10 -1.81 13.44
CA ARG A 5 12.07 -1.30 12.52
C ARG A 5 12.62 -1.05 11.11
N TRP A 6 13.71 -1.73 10.74
CA TRP A 6 14.38 -1.56 9.45
C TRP A 6 13.41 -1.77 8.26
N ARG A 7 12.47 -2.72 8.35
CA ARG A 7 11.44 -2.95 7.32
C ARG A 7 10.58 -1.70 7.07
N THR A 8 10.18 -1.01 8.13
CA THR A 8 9.41 0.24 8.04
C THR A 8 10.27 1.36 7.47
N ILE A 9 11.53 1.46 7.87
CA ILE A 9 12.46 2.46 7.33
C ILE A 9 12.68 2.24 5.83
N CYS A 10 12.90 1.00 5.40
CA CYS A 10 13.03 0.65 3.99
C CYS A 10 11.76 0.97 3.19
N ALA A 11 10.58 0.66 3.74
CA ALA A 11 9.31 0.97 3.09
C ALA A 11 9.10 2.49 2.94
N LEU A 12 9.47 3.28 3.95
CA LEU A 12 9.39 4.75 3.90
C LEU A 12 10.38 5.35 2.89
N LEU A 13 11.61 4.86 2.86
CA LEU A 13 12.60 5.28 1.86
C LEU A 13 12.15 4.91 0.45
N PHE A 14 11.59 3.72 0.27
CA PHE A 14 11.05 3.28 -1.01
C PHE A 14 9.86 4.14 -1.46
N ALA A 15 8.95 4.49 -0.55
CA ALA A 15 7.85 5.41 -0.83
C ALA A 15 8.37 6.78 -1.31
N LEU A 16 9.40 7.30 -0.63
CA LEU A 16 10.02 8.58 -1.01
C LEU A 16 10.67 8.50 -2.40
N LEU A 17 11.36 7.41 -2.72
CA LEU A 17 11.92 7.16 -4.06
C LEU A 17 10.81 7.08 -5.11
N CYS A 18 9.66 6.47 -4.80
CA CYS A 18 8.55 6.41 -5.72
C CYS A 18 8.02 7.80 -6.08
N ILE A 19 7.99 8.73 -5.13
CA ILE A 19 7.58 10.11 -5.37
C ILE A 19 8.65 10.86 -6.21
N ILE A 20 9.92 10.80 -5.81
CA ILE A 20 11.02 11.51 -6.48
C ILE A 20 11.19 11.06 -7.93
N PHE A 21 11.11 9.75 -8.17
CA PHE A 21 11.33 9.16 -9.49
C PHE A 21 10.05 8.91 -10.28
N ASN A 22 8.89 9.29 -9.74
CA ASN A 22 7.59 9.08 -10.38
C ASN A 22 7.29 7.59 -10.65
N TRP A 23 7.69 6.70 -9.73
CA TRP A 23 7.45 5.26 -9.87
C TRP A 23 6.06 4.88 -9.39
N GLN A 24 5.08 5.10 -10.26
CA GLN A 24 3.68 4.69 -10.08
C GLN A 24 3.58 3.20 -9.77
N TRP A 25 4.26 2.38 -10.57
CA TRP A 25 4.33 0.94 -10.35
C TRP A 25 4.87 0.58 -8.96
N GLY A 26 5.80 1.37 -8.41
CA GLY A 26 6.36 1.18 -7.08
C GLY A 26 5.32 1.38 -5.97
N VAL A 27 4.41 2.35 -6.14
CA VAL A 27 3.25 2.55 -5.25
C VAL A 27 2.32 1.33 -5.33
N GLY A 28 2.09 0.80 -6.54
CA GLY A 28 1.31 -0.42 -6.74
C GLY A 28 1.90 -1.63 -6.01
N VAL A 29 3.22 -1.83 -6.11
CA VAL A 29 3.94 -2.89 -5.37
C VAL A 29 3.78 -2.71 -3.86
N MET A 30 3.83 -1.48 -3.35
CA MET A 30 3.63 -1.22 -1.91
C MET A 30 2.24 -1.64 -1.43
N PHE A 31 1.19 -1.30 -2.17
CA PHE A 31 -0.17 -1.74 -1.84
C PHE A 31 -0.32 -3.26 -1.87
N LEU A 32 0.36 -3.92 -2.82
CA LEU A 32 0.36 -5.37 -2.93
C LEU A 32 1.04 -6.04 -1.74
N LEU A 33 2.21 -5.54 -1.33
CA LEU A 33 2.92 -6.01 -0.13
C LEU A 33 2.10 -5.78 1.14
N TRP A 34 1.36 -4.68 1.19
CA TRP A 34 0.46 -4.38 2.30
C TRP A 34 -0.71 -5.37 2.34
N ALA A 35 -1.39 -5.60 1.22
CA ALA A 35 -2.49 -6.58 1.14
C ALA A 35 -2.04 -7.98 1.54
N ILE A 36 -0.87 -8.44 1.05
CA ILE A 36 -0.31 -9.74 1.42
C ILE A 36 -0.11 -9.84 2.94
N ARG A 37 0.39 -8.76 3.56
CA ARG A 37 0.63 -8.72 5.00
C ARG A 37 -0.66 -8.69 5.81
N ASP A 38 -1.65 -7.91 5.40
CA ASP A 38 -2.96 -7.88 6.05
C ASP A 38 -3.70 -9.23 5.92
N ILE A 39 -3.46 -9.98 4.82
CA ILE A 39 -3.93 -11.35 4.64
C ILE A 39 -3.21 -12.32 5.59
N ALA A 40 -1.88 -12.22 5.69
CA ALA A 40 -1.07 -13.08 6.54
C ALA A 40 -1.32 -12.85 8.04
N ASP A 41 -1.47 -11.60 8.46
CA ASP A 41 -1.71 -11.21 9.85
C ASP A 41 -3.19 -11.44 10.26
N GLY A 42 -4.11 -11.58 9.29
CA GLY A 42 -5.55 -11.75 9.54
C GLY A 42 -6.24 -10.51 10.14
N GLU A 43 -5.51 -9.40 10.18
CA GLU A 43 -5.95 -8.08 10.64
C GLU A 43 -5.46 -7.02 9.66
N SER A 44 -6.33 -6.05 9.34
CA SER A 44 -5.96 -4.88 8.54
C SER A 44 -5.98 -3.64 9.42
N ARG A 45 -5.03 -2.73 9.20
CA ARG A 45 -5.00 -1.41 9.84
C ARG A 45 -5.18 -0.35 8.78
N PHE A 46 -6.43 -0.14 8.36
CA PHE A 46 -6.73 0.87 7.36
C PHE A 46 -6.84 2.26 8.00
N ILE A 47 -7.91 2.49 8.77
CA ILE A 47 -8.05 3.64 9.67
C ILE A 47 -8.07 3.13 11.10
N GLU A 48 -8.92 2.14 11.33
CA GLU A 48 -8.96 1.34 12.55
C GLU A 48 -8.45 -0.08 12.29
N LYS A 49 -8.30 -0.82 13.37
CA LYS A 49 -7.85 -2.21 13.33
C LYS A 49 -9.06 -3.11 13.06
N ILE A 50 -9.14 -3.69 11.87
CA ILE A 50 -10.21 -4.57 11.44
C ILE A 50 -9.70 -6.01 11.47
N LYS A 51 -10.29 -6.85 12.32
CA LYS A 51 -9.95 -8.28 12.37
C LYS A 51 -10.92 -9.08 11.52
N ARG A 52 -10.38 -10.05 10.77
CA ARG A 52 -11.18 -11.00 9.97
C ARG A 52 -12.23 -11.75 10.80
N SER A 53 -11.92 -12.03 12.07
CA SER A 53 -12.79 -12.79 12.98
C SER A 53 -13.99 -11.99 13.52
N GLU A 54 -13.90 -10.67 13.54
CA GLU A 54 -14.94 -9.80 14.11
C GLU A 54 -15.83 -9.25 12.98
N GLU A 55 -15.22 -8.71 11.92
CA GLU A 55 -15.92 -8.03 10.83
C GLU A 55 -15.44 -8.49 9.46
N LEU A 56 -15.82 -9.70 9.06
CA LEU A 56 -15.36 -10.34 7.83
C LEU A 56 -15.63 -9.50 6.57
N VAL A 57 -16.80 -8.86 6.47
CA VAL A 57 -17.19 -8.08 5.29
C VAL A 57 -16.29 -6.86 5.14
N LEU A 58 -16.09 -6.08 6.20
CA LEU A 58 -15.22 -4.91 6.20
C LEU A 58 -13.76 -5.30 5.92
N TYR A 59 -13.29 -6.38 6.52
CA TYR A 59 -11.96 -6.93 6.23
C TYR A 59 -11.77 -7.25 4.74
N VAL A 60 -12.72 -7.98 4.13
CA VAL A 60 -12.66 -8.33 2.71
C VAL A 60 -12.74 -7.10 1.81
N LEU A 61 -13.57 -6.12 2.14
CA LEU A 61 -13.66 -4.86 1.39
C LEU A 61 -12.32 -4.12 1.37
N VAL A 62 -11.64 -4.05 2.52
CA VAL A 62 -10.32 -3.41 2.60
C VAL A 62 -9.30 -4.15 1.73
N ILE A 63 -9.24 -5.47 1.80
CA ILE A 63 -8.32 -6.26 0.97
C ILE A 63 -8.62 -6.07 -0.52
N ILE A 64 -9.89 -6.13 -0.94
CA ILE A 64 -10.27 -5.89 -2.34
C ILE A 64 -9.85 -4.49 -2.77
N MET A 65 -10.06 -3.48 -1.93
CA MET A 65 -9.66 -2.10 -2.24
C MET A 65 -8.14 -1.97 -2.38
N GLN A 66 -7.37 -2.59 -1.48
CA GLN A 66 -5.91 -2.59 -1.57
C GLN A 66 -5.42 -3.29 -2.84
N LEU A 67 -6.00 -4.44 -3.20
CA LEU A 67 -5.67 -5.16 -4.44
C LEU A 67 -6.05 -4.35 -5.68
N PHE A 68 -7.20 -3.67 -5.65
CA PHE A 68 -7.63 -2.78 -6.72
C PHE A 68 -6.63 -1.64 -6.92
N PHE A 69 -6.22 -0.95 -5.85
CA PHE A 69 -5.19 0.09 -5.93
C PHE A 69 -3.85 -0.45 -6.40
N ALA A 70 -3.43 -1.62 -5.90
CA ALA A 70 -2.20 -2.26 -6.33
C ALA A 70 -2.19 -2.51 -7.85
N LEU A 71 -3.27 -3.10 -8.38
CA LEU A 71 -3.42 -3.35 -9.81
C LEU A 71 -3.48 -2.03 -10.60
N PHE A 72 -4.27 -1.07 -10.12
CA PHE A 72 -4.44 0.23 -10.76
C PHE A 72 -3.10 0.94 -10.95
N PHE A 73 -2.28 1.05 -9.90
CA PHE A 73 -0.97 1.70 -9.98
C PHE A 73 0.10 0.87 -10.72
N LEU A 74 -0.06 -0.45 -10.80
CA LEU A 74 0.83 -1.30 -11.59
C LEU A 74 0.60 -1.20 -13.09
N VAL A 75 -0.66 -0.97 -13.50
CA VAL A 75 -1.06 -0.95 -14.92
C VAL A 75 -1.20 0.47 -15.45
N ALA A 76 -1.53 1.43 -14.59
CA ALA A 76 -1.64 2.82 -14.99
C ALA A 76 -0.27 3.37 -15.41
N ASP A 77 -0.25 4.00 -16.58
CA ASP A 77 0.88 4.77 -17.10
C ASP A 77 0.47 6.24 -17.10
N PHE A 78 0.57 6.88 -15.94
CA PHE A 78 0.32 8.31 -15.81
C PHE A 78 1.49 9.11 -16.38
N SER A 79 1.17 10.20 -17.07
CA SER A 79 2.16 11.23 -17.37
C SER A 79 2.81 11.73 -16.07
N LYS A 80 4.10 12.10 -16.14
CA LYS A 80 4.85 12.55 -14.96
C LYS A 80 4.15 13.66 -14.18
N ASN A 81 3.44 14.56 -14.86
CA ASN A 81 2.73 15.67 -14.21
C ASN A 81 1.48 15.21 -13.46
N ASP A 82 0.80 14.17 -13.94
CA ASP A 82 -0.48 13.69 -13.37
C ASP A 82 -0.25 12.87 -12.09
N PHE A 83 0.88 12.16 -12.00
CA PHE A 83 1.22 11.39 -10.80
C PHE A 83 1.55 12.27 -9.59
N LEU A 84 2.26 13.38 -9.78
CA LEU A 84 2.57 14.28 -8.66
C LEU A 84 1.32 14.95 -8.11
N LEU A 85 0.32 15.22 -8.96
CA LEU A 85 -0.99 15.73 -8.55
C LEU A 85 -1.79 14.75 -7.68
N TRP A 86 -1.48 13.46 -7.68
CA TRP A 86 -2.09 12.49 -6.75
C TRP A 86 -1.57 12.59 -5.32
N PHE A 87 -0.44 13.27 -5.09
CA PHE A 87 0.18 13.46 -3.77
C PHE A 87 0.06 14.88 -3.22
N LEU A 88 -0.48 15.83 -4.00
CA LEU A 88 -0.71 17.23 -3.64
C LEU A 88 -2.19 17.47 -3.35
#